data_AF-A0A927RVA4-F1
#
_entry.id   AF-A0A927RVA4-F1
#
_cell.length_a   1.000
_cell.length_b   1.000
_cell.length_c   1.000
_cell.angle_alpha   90.00
_cell.angle_beta   90.00
_cell.angle_gamma   90.00
#
_symmetry.space_group_name_H-M   'P 1'
#
loop_
_entity.id
_entity.type
_entity.pdbx_description
1 polymer ?
#
loop_
_entity_poly.entity_id
_entity_poly.type
_entity_poly.pdbx_seq_one_letter_code
_entity_poly.pdbx_strand_id
1 'polypeptide(L)'
;MYRLKRACLKLADLSGRRIMILLLAMALITAGTIGGTAAFLMNSQRAENTFTHGDIQIMLDETDTLLDDDGDPNTNLYEMDVDAVIAKDPRVTVLAGSMDCWLFIRMDESANFDTFLTYTVAEGWTALDGTDNVYYRKVESTHADQMFQVLEGDQVLVKTGVTLAMMAPLTEADYPTLTFTAYAVQRDDHVTEAATPADAWALLNGNATAVQ
;
A
#
# COMPACT_ATOMS: atom_id res chain seq x y z
N MET A 1 46.47 -55.58 -59.19
CA MET A 1 45.99 -55.21 -60.55
C MET A 1 44.71 -55.94 -61.03
N TYR A 2 43.95 -56.65 -60.18
CA TYR A 2 42.71 -57.35 -60.62
C TYR A 2 41.40 -56.85 -59.99
N ARG A 3 41.44 -55.94 -59.00
CA ARG A 3 40.22 -55.35 -58.39
C ARG A 3 39.88 -53.92 -58.85
N LEU A 4 40.81 -53.18 -59.45
CA LEU A 4 40.49 -51.89 -60.10
C LEU A 4 39.90 -52.07 -61.52
N LYS A 5 40.33 -53.08 -62.29
CA LYS A 5 39.78 -53.33 -63.64
C LYS A 5 38.32 -53.82 -63.64
N ARG A 6 37.85 -54.47 -62.56
CA ARG A 6 36.45 -54.92 -62.41
C ARG A 6 35.47 -53.79 -62.02
N ALA A 7 35.96 -52.74 -61.38
CA ALA A 7 35.16 -51.55 -61.05
C ALA A 7 35.03 -50.62 -62.27
N CYS A 8 36.09 -50.48 -63.08
CA CYS A 8 36.08 -49.64 -64.27
C CYS A 8 35.16 -50.20 -65.39
N LEU A 9 35.07 -51.53 -65.55
CA LEU A 9 34.17 -52.14 -66.54
C LEU A 9 32.67 -52.08 -66.17
N LYS A 10 32.32 -52.00 -64.88
CA LYS A 10 30.90 -51.89 -64.46
C LYS A 10 30.34 -50.48 -64.61
N LEU A 11 31.20 -49.47 -64.75
CA LEU A 11 30.80 -48.08 -64.96
C LEU A 11 30.60 -47.74 -66.45
N ALA A 12 31.14 -48.56 -67.37
CA ALA A 12 31.04 -48.36 -68.82
C ALA A 12 29.77 -48.93 -69.48
N ASP A 13 28.95 -49.68 -68.72
CA ASP A 13 27.72 -50.34 -69.22
C ASP A 13 26.43 -49.77 -68.57
N LEU A 14 26.54 -48.58 -67.98
CA LEU A 14 25.38 -47.85 -67.50
C LEU A 14 24.80 -47.01 -68.65
N SER A 15 23.65 -47.42 -69.17
CA SER A 15 22.89 -46.64 -70.15
C SER A 15 22.58 -45.24 -69.63
N GLY A 16 22.59 -44.23 -70.50
CA GLY A 16 22.47 -42.80 -70.14
C GLY A 16 21.26 -42.45 -69.25
N ARG A 17 20.19 -43.25 -69.31
CA ARG A 17 19.02 -43.13 -68.42
C ARG A 17 19.33 -43.44 -66.95
N ARG A 18 20.26 -44.36 -66.66
CA ARG A 18 20.70 -44.73 -65.31
C ARG A 18 21.72 -43.76 -64.72
N ILE A 19 22.57 -43.15 -65.56
CA ILE A 19 23.48 -42.06 -65.15
C ILE A 19 22.68 -40.82 -64.78
N MET A 20 21.64 -40.48 -65.55
CA MET A 20 20.75 -39.37 -65.23
C MET A 20 19.94 -39.61 -63.94
N ILE A 21 19.48 -40.85 -63.69
CA ILE A 21 18.80 -41.20 -62.41
C ILE A 21 19.78 -41.14 -61.22
N LEU A 22 21.04 -41.55 -61.39
CA LEU A 22 22.06 -41.45 -60.34
C LEU A 22 22.48 -40.00 -60.07
N LEU A 23 22.61 -39.16 -61.10
CA LEU A 23 22.87 -37.72 -60.94
C LEU A 23 21.65 -36.99 -60.33
N LEU A 24 20.42 -37.37 -60.72
CA LEU A 24 19.20 -36.83 -60.12
C LEU A 24 19.03 -37.29 -58.67
N ALA A 25 19.37 -38.53 -58.34
CA ALA A 25 19.34 -39.05 -56.97
C ALA A 25 20.41 -38.42 -56.08
N MET A 26 21.61 -38.16 -56.59
CA MET A 26 22.68 -37.50 -55.83
C MET A 26 22.41 -36.00 -55.66
N ALA A 27 21.77 -35.35 -56.66
CA ALA A 27 21.23 -34.00 -56.53
C ALA A 27 20.05 -33.93 -55.52
N LEU A 28 19.23 -34.99 -55.43
CA LEU A 28 18.18 -35.11 -54.41
C LEU A 28 18.74 -35.37 -53.01
N ILE A 29 19.90 -36.03 -52.89
CA ILE A 29 20.58 -36.25 -51.60
C ILE A 29 21.31 -34.98 -51.12
N THR A 30 21.70 -34.06 -52.03
CA THR A 30 22.12 -32.70 -51.63
C THR A 30 20.97 -31.71 -51.47
N ALA A 31 19.75 -32.06 -51.92
CA ALA A 31 18.49 -31.35 -51.61
C ALA A 31 17.73 -31.98 -50.43
N GLY A 32 18.25 -33.06 -49.87
CA GLY A 32 17.83 -33.67 -48.60
C GLY A 32 18.47 -32.96 -47.43
N THR A 33 18.39 -31.62 -47.40
CA THR A 33 18.37 -30.91 -46.13
C THR A 33 17.15 -31.42 -45.37
N ILE A 34 17.33 -32.51 -44.64
CA ILE A 34 16.81 -32.59 -43.28
C ILE A 34 17.86 -31.80 -42.46
N GLY A 35 18.05 -30.48 -42.63
CA GLY A 35 16.97 -29.49 -42.62
C GLY A 35 16.12 -29.80 -41.40
N GLY A 36 16.68 -29.57 -40.21
CA GLY A 36 16.03 -29.86 -38.94
C GLY A 36 14.56 -29.45 -38.99
N THR A 37 13.71 -30.28 -38.40
CA THR A 37 12.29 -30.00 -38.14
C THR A 37 12.10 -28.50 -37.94
N ALA A 38 11.38 -27.87 -38.86
CA ALA A 38 11.32 -26.42 -39.08
C ALA A 38 11.48 -25.57 -37.79
N ALA A 39 12.68 -25.07 -37.54
CA ALA A 39 12.95 -24.00 -36.57
C ALA A 39 13.09 -22.63 -37.25
N PHE A 40 12.52 -22.45 -38.45
CA PHE A 40 12.76 -21.28 -39.30
C PHE A 40 11.55 -20.34 -39.49
N LEU A 41 10.45 -20.56 -38.77
CA LEU A 41 9.31 -19.62 -38.69
C LEU A 41 8.72 -19.52 -37.28
N MET A 42 9.52 -19.74 -36.23
CA MET A 42 9.06 -19.51 -34.86
C MET A 42 9.75 -18.26 -34.32
N ASN A 43 9.04 -17.13 -34.40
CA ASN A 43 9.38 -15.92 -33.67
C ASN A 43 8.53 -15.92 -32.39
N SER A 44 9.16 -16.10 -31.23
CA SER A 44 8.50 -15.98 -29.94
C SER A 44 8.94 -14.69 -29.26
N GLN A 45 7.97 -13.84 -28.91
CA GLN A 45 8.17 -12.68 -28.06
C GLN A 45 7.45 -12.96 -26.74
N ARG A 46 8.16 -12.79 -25.63
CA ARG A 46 7.63 -13.00 -24.27
C ARG A 46 7.36 -11.64 -23.66
N ALA A 47 6.12 -11.40 -23.24
CA ALA A 47 5.78 -10.32 -22.32
C ALA A 47 5.60 -10.95 -20.94
N GLU A 48 6.40 -10.53 -19.98
CA GLU A 48 6.18 -10.84 -18.56
C GLU A 48 5.45 -9.66 -17.93
N ASN A 49 4.24 -9.89 -17.45
CA ASN A 49 3.46 -8.91 -16.71
C ASN A 49 3.36 -9.40 -15.27
N THR A 50 3.78 -8.54 -14.34
CA THR A 50 3.59 -8.76 -12.91
C THR A 50 2.32 -8.02 -12.50
N PHE A 51 1.34 -8.74 -11.99
CA PHE A 51 0.14 -8.17 -11.40
C PHE A 51 0.32 -8.16 -9.88
N THR A 52 0.39 -6.98 -9.29
CA THR A 52 0.47 -6.78 -7.83
C THR A 52 -0.89 -6.37 -7.29
N HIS A 53 -1.07 -6.47 -5.97
CA HIS A 53 -2.11 -5.72 -5.27
C HIS A 53 -1.54 -4.34 -4.90
N GLY A 54 -2.39 -3.32 -4.82
CA GLY A 54 -2.01 -2.08 -4.16
C GLY A 54 -2.18 -2.22 -2.65
N ASP A 55 -1.58 -1.29 -1.92
CA ASP A 55 -1.56 -1.24 -0.45
C ASP A 55 -1.89 0.18 0.01
N ILE A 56 -2.22 0.35 1.27
CA ILE A 56 -2.44 1.65 1.90
C ILE A 56 -1.56 1.76 3.12
N GLN A 57 -0.69 2.76 3.10
CA GLN A 57 0.28 2.96 4.17
C GLN A 57 0.02 4.33 4.79
N ILE A 58 -0.19 4.31 6.10
CA ILE A 58 -0.40 5.52 6.89
C ILE A 58 0.60 5.57 8.04
N MET A 59 0.93 6.78 8.46
CA MET A 59 1.71 7.07 9.65
C MET A 59 0.93 8.07 10.49
N LEU A 60 0.94 7.92 11.81
CA LEU A 60 0.47 8.90 12.77
C LEU A 60 1.69 9.34 13.57
N ASP A 61 1.96 10.64 13.56
CA ASP A 61 3.10 11.25 14.24
C ASP A 61 2.66 12.53 14.97
N GLU A 62 3.41 12.89 16.02
CA GLU A 62 3.30 14.15 16.75
C GLU A 62 4.69 14.55 17.27
N THR A 63 4.83 15.78 17.76
CA THR A 63 6.07 16.28 18.35
C THR A 63 6.23 15.77 19.78
N ASP A 64 7.41 15.23 20.10
CA ASP A 64 7.79 14.83 21.47
C ASP A 64 7.98 16.07 22.38
N THR A 65 7.37 16.06 23.57
CA THR A 65 7.49 17.15 24.55
C THR A 65 8.78 17.09 25.37
N LEU A 66 9.43 15.93 25.43
CA LEU A 66 10.62 15.61 26.22
C LEU A 66 10.42 15.77 27.74
N LEU A 67 9.17 15.75 28.22
CA LEU A 67 8.85 15.97 29.64
C LEU A 67 8.85 14.69 30.48
N ASP A 68 8.68 13.51 29.87
CA ASP A 68 8.64 12.19 30.52
C ASP A 68 9.97 11.41 30.40
N ASP A 69 10.96 11.97 29.70
CA ASP A 69 12.29 11.38 29.44
C ASP A 69 12.23 9.99 28.74
N ASP A 70 11.13 9.61 28.09
CA ASP A 70 11.02 8.31 27.41
C ASP A 70 11.48 8.33 25.94
N GLY A 71 11.43 9.51 25.31
CA GLY A 71 11.83 9.74 23.92
C GLY A 71 10.89 9.11 22.89
N ASP A 72 9.67 8.71 23.29
CA ASP A 72 8.61 8.22 22.42
C ASP A 72 7.59 9.35 22.16
N PRO A 73 7.55 9.90 20.93
CA PRO A 73 6.60 10.96 20.60
C PRO A 73 5.13 10.53 20.76
N ASN A 74 4.83 9.23 20.88
CA ASN A 74 3.44 8.74 20.97
C ASN A 74 2.94 8.59 22.41
N THR A 75 3.77 8.88 23.42
CA THR A 75 3.42 8.81 24.85
C THR A 75 3.78 10.07 25.62
N ASN A 76 3.50 11.23 25.05
CA ASN A 76 3.84 12.53 25.63
C ASN A 76 3.13 12.86 26.96
N LEU A 77 3.91 13.35 27.92
CA LEU A 77 3.43 14.14 29.05
C LEU A 77 3.26 15.62 28.70
N TYR A 78 2.21 16.26 29.20
CA TYR A 78 1.92 17.68 29.02
C TYR A 78 1.67 18.37 30.36
N GLU A 79 2.10 19.62 30.49
CA GLU A 79 1.79 20.47 31.64
C GLU A 79 0.59 21.39 31.35
N MET A 80 -0.35 21.44 32.28
CA MET A 80 -1.49 22.37 32.23
C MET A 80 -1.20 23.62 33.07
N ASP A 81 -1.37 24.80 32.47
CA ASP A 81 -1.44 26.08 33.18
C ASP A 81 -2.80 26.76 32.91
N VAL A 82 -3.20 27.67 33.79
CA VAL A 82 -4.49 28.36 33.70
C VAL A 82 -4.55 29.19 32.41
N ASP A 83 -5.65 29.03 31.66
CA ASP A 83 -5.86 29.69 30.36
C ASP A 83 -4.74 29.43 29.33
N ALA A 84 -3.99 28.33 29.49
CA ALA A 84 -2.88 28.00 28.62
C ALA A 84 -3.32 27.41 27.28
N VAL A 85 -2.48 27.64 26.28
CA VAL A 85 -2.50 26.94 24.99
C VAL A 85 -1.38 25.91 25.03
N ILE A 86 -1.74 24.64 24.86
CA ILE A 86 -0.82 23.50 24.86
C ILE A 86 -0.59 23.10 23.40
N ALA A 87 0.67 23.11 22.96
CA ALA A 87 1.04 22.63 21.63
C ALA A 87 0.77 21.13 21.54
N LYS A 88 -0.02 20.71 20.55
CA LYS A 88 -0.42 19.32 20.33
C LYS A 88 -0.71 19.14 18.85
N ASP A 89 0.19 18.48 18.12
CA ASP A 89 0.23 18.48 16.66
C ASP A 89 0.07 17.10 16.00
N PRO A 90 -0.93 16.27 16.39
CA PRO A 90 -1.13 14.96 15.79
C PRO A 90 -1.40 15.11 14.30
N ARG A 91 -0.64 14.35 13.51
CA ARG A 91 -0.63 14.40 12.05
C ARG A 91 -0.71 13.01 11.49
N VAL A 92 -1.65 12.83 10.56
CA VAL A 92 -1.76 11.58 9.80
C VAL A 92 -1.17 11.80 8.42
N THR A 93 -0.18 10.99 8.07
CA THR A 93 0.45 10.99 6.75
C THR A 93 0.00 9.75 5.98
N VAL A 94 -0.63 9.95 4.82
CA VAL A 94 -0.86 8.88 3.83
C VAL A 94 0.34 8.86 2.89
N LEU A 95 1.12 7.77 2.88
CA LEU A 95 2.37 7.68 2.14
C LEU A 95 2.13 7.64 0.63
N ALA A 96 3.10 8.18 -0.12
CA ALA A 96 3.13 8.15 -1.57
C ALA A 96 2.90 6.73 -2.12
N GLY A 97 2.07 6.61 -3.15
CA GLY A 97 1.74 5.32 -3.77
C GLY A 97 0.66 4.52 -3.05
N SER A 98 0.14 5.00 -1.91
CA SER A 98 -1.06 4.42 -1.29
C SER A 98 -2.26 4.54 -2.23
N MET A 99 -3.13 3.54 -2.21
CA MET A 99 -4.39 3.57 -2.97
C MET A 99 -5.37 4.62 -2.43
N ASP A 100 -6.37 4.93 -3.25
CA ASP A 100 -7.55 5.68 -2.82
C ASP A 100 -8.14 5.06 -1.54
N CYS A 101 -8.46 5.89 -0.55
CA CYS A 101 -8.92 5.41 0.74
C CYS A 101 -9.90 6.34 1.44
N TRP A 102 -10.65 5.75 2.36
CA TRP A 102 -11.25 6.47 3.48
C TRP A 102 -10.23 6.49 4.61
N LEU A 103 -9.79 7.68 4.99
CA LEU A 103 -8.91 7.89 6.14
C LEU A 103 -9.77 8.25 7.34
N PHE A 104 -9.53 7.60 8.48
CA PHE A 104 -10.22 7.83 9.73
C PHE A 104 -9.24 8.24 10.82
N ILE A 105 -9.72 9.05 11.75
CA ILE A 105 -9.06 9.35 13.02
C ILE A 105 -10.08 9.20 14.14
N ARG A 106 -9.75 8.36 15.12
CA ARG A 106 -10.52 8.23 16.37
C ARG A 106 -9.81 9.02 17.46
N MET A 107 -10.59 9.75 18.26
CA MET A 107 -10.11 10.66 19.29
C MET A 107 -10.70 10.28 20.66
N ASP A 108 -10.00 9.45 21.41
CA ASP A 108 -10.50 8.99 22.72
C ASP A 108 -10.13 9.97 23.82
N GLU A 109 -11.15 10.59 24.40
CA GLU A 109 -11.04 11.45 25.57
C GLU A 109 -11.23 10.66 26.86
N SER A 110 -10.45 10.97 27.90
CA SER A 110 -10.78 10.54 29.26
C SER A 110 -12.09 11.18 29.73
N ALA A 111 -12.77 10.54 30.68
CA ALA A 111 -14.07 11.01 31.19
C ALA A 111 -14.05 12.44 31.77
N ASN A 112 -12.89 12.91 32.23
CA ASN A 112 -12.69 14.24 32.77
C ASN A 112 -12.06 15.24 31.78
N PHE A 113 -11.73 14.84 30.55
CA PHE A 113 -11.06 15.70 29.58
C PHE A 113 -11.79 17.03 29.38
N ASP A 114 -13.09 16.98 29.05
CA ASP A 114 -13.92 18.17 28.81
C ASP A 114 -14.12 19.04 30.07
N THR A 115 -13.73 18.57 31.26
CA THR A 115 -13.71 19.43 32.46
C THR A 115 -12.57 20.44 32.42
N PHE A 116 -11.44 20.09 31.79
CA PHE A 116 -10.20 20.86 31.83
C PHE A 116 -9.80 21.43 30.48
N LEU A 117 -10.03 20.68 29.41
CA LEU A 117 -9.44 20.94 28.10
C LEU A 117 -10.51 21.03 27.02
N THR A 118 -10.17 21.72 25.93
CA THR A 118 -10.98 21.79 24.72
C THR A 118 -10.07 21.88 23.51
N TYR A 119 -10.53 21.41 22.38
CA TYR A 119 -9.83 21.51 21.10
C TYR A 119 -10.86 21.70 19.99
N THR A 120 -10.36 22.05 18.80
CA THR A 120 -11.16 22.06 17.58
C THR A 120 -10.51 21.13 16.56
N VAL A 121 -11.32 20.33 15.87
CA VAL A 121 -10.83 19.42 14.83
C VAL A 121 -10.47 20.24 13.59
N ALA A 122 -9.30 19.97 13.01
CA ALA A 122 -8.81 20.68 11.84
C ALA A 122 -9.75 20.57 10.63
N GLU A 123 -9.70 21.56 9.74
CA GLU A 123 -10.51 21.58 8.52
C GLU A 123 -10.29 20.32 7.65
N GLY A 124 -11.36 19.92 6.95
CA GLY A 124 -11.36 18.77 6.03
C GLY A 124 -11.67 17.43 6.68
N TRP A 125 -11.78 17.36 8.02
CA TRP A 125 -12.33 16.20 8.71
C TRP A 125 -13.86 16.32 8.82
N THR A 126 -14.56 15.21 8.62
CA THR A 126 -16.01 15.12 8.79
C THR A 126 -16.33 14.12 9.89
N ALA A 127 -17.17 14.48 10.85
CA ALA A 127 -17.62 13.55 11.90
C ALA A 127 -18.40 12.38 11.27
N LEU A 128 -18.15 11.16 11.74
CA LEU A 128 -18.86 9.98 11.28
C LEU A 128 -20.20 9.85 12.01
N ASP A 129 -21.30 10.01 11.28
CA ASP A 129 -22.64 9.92 11.85
C ASP A 129 -22.87 8.59 12.59
N GLY A 130 -23.37 8.69 13.82
CA GLY A 130 -23.70 7.52 14.64
C GLY A 130 -22.51 6.83 15.29
N THR A 131 -21.28 7.37 15.16
CA THR A 131 -20.11 6.89 15.90
C THR A 131 -19.44 8.06 16.61
N ASP A 132 -19.39 8.01 17.93
CA ASP A 132 -18.76 9.06 18.73
C ASP A 132 -17.24 9.11 18.45
N ASN A 133 -16.71 10.33 18.42
CA ASN A 133 -15.28 10.62 18.36
C ASN A 133 -14.51 10.05 17.15
N VAL A 134 -15.22 9.70 16.08
CA VAL A 134 -14.60 9.23 14.83
C VAL A 134 -14.84 10.26 13.75
N TYR A 135 -13.76 10.68 13.10
CA TYR A 135 -13.77 11.60 11.98
C TYR A 135 -13.14 10.93 10.76
N TYR A 136 -13.59 11.30 9.58
CA TYR A 136 -13.10 10.74 8.33
C TYR A 136 -12.82 11.81 7.29
N ARG A 137 -12.01 11.44 6.30
CA ARG A 137 -11.85 12.18 5.05
C ARG A 137 -11.58 11.25 3.88
N LYS A 138 -11.89 11.76 2.70
CA LYS A 138 -11.63 11.11 1.42
C LYS A 138 -10.21 11.45 0.96
N VAL A 139 -9.39 10.44 0.67
CA VAL A 139 -8.02 10.64 0.17
C VAL A 139 -7.88 9.92 -1.17
N GLU A 140 -7.35 10.64 -2.16
CA GLU A 140 -7.05 10.11 -3.49
C GLU A 140 -5.58 9.69 -3.54
N SER A 141 -5.28 8.65 -4.32
CA SER A 141 -3.92 8.18 -4.52
C SER A 141 -3.07 9.27 -5.20
N THR A 142 -1.86 9.47 -4.69
CA THR A 142 -0.89 10.38 -5.29
C THR A 142 0.52 9.79 -5.22
N HIS A 143 1.46 10.44 -5.93
CA HIS A 143 2.88 10.06 -5.93
C HIS A 143 3.71 10.86 -4.91
N ALA A 144 3.05 11.51 -3.95
CA ALA A 144 3.67 12.27 -2.88
C ALA A 144 2.97 11.99 -1.56
N ASP A 145 3.68 12.15 -0.45
CA ASP A 145 3.07 12.02 0.87
C ASP A 145 2.00 13.10 1.07
N GLN A 146 0.87 12.70 1.63
CA GLN A 146 -0.25 13.60 1.94
C GLN A 146 -0.40 13.69 3.45
N MET A 147 -0.15 14.87 3.99
CA MET A 147 -0.16 15.14 5.43
C MET A 147 -1.43 15.85 5.84
N PHE A 148 -2.06 15.37 6.91
CA PHE A 148 -3.30 15.90 7.44
C PHE A 148 -3.16 16.16 8.94
N GLN A 149 -3.17 17.44 9.33
CA GLN A 149 -3.30 17.84 10.73
C GLN A 149 -4.66 17.39 11.27
N VAL A 150 -4.70 16.98 12.53
CA VAL A 150 -5.94 16.53 13.18
C VAL A 150 -6.57 17.64 14.02
N LEU A 151 -5.75 18.44 14.72
CA LEU A 151 -6.23 19.55 15.55
C LEU A 151 -6.03 20.89 14.83
N GLU A 152 -7.04 21.77 14.91
CA GLU A 152 -6.93 23.13 14.37
C GLU A 152 -5.85 23.89 15.14
N GLY A 153 -4.89 24.45 14.39
CA GLY A 153 -3.79 25.22 14.97
C GLY A 153 -2.77 24.39 15.74
N ASP A 154 -2.79 23.05 15.61
CA ASP A 154 -1.86 22.14 16.30
C ASP A 154 -1.82 22.38 17.82
N GLN A 155 -3.01 22.52 18.44
CA GLN A 155 -3.13 22.89 19.84
C GLN A 155 -4.37 22.30 20.55
N VAL A 156 -4.26 22.22 21.88
CA VAL A 156 -5.35 22.04 22.83
C VAL A 156 -5.36 23.26 23.77
N LEU A 157 -6.53 23.68 24.24
CA LEU A 157 -6.67 24.82 25.15
C LEU A 157 -7.16 24.35 26.52
N VAL A 158 -6.55 24.89 27.57
CA VAL A 158 -7.12 24.80 28.93
C VAL A 158 -8.35 25.71 28.99
N LYS A 159 -9.49 25.16 29.38
CA LYS A 159 -10.77 25.87 29.40
C LYS A 159 -10.72 27.07 30.35
N THR A 160 -11.32 28.17 29.91
CA THR A 160 -11.54 29.34 30.77
C THR A 160 -12.34 28.96 32.01
N GLY A 161 -11.78 29.28 33.18
CA GLY A 161 -12.38 28.96 34.48
C GLY A 161 -11.78 27.74 35.17
N VAL A 162 -10.91 26.97 34.50
CA VAL A 162 -10.05 25.99 35.17
C VAL A 162 -9.10 26.74 36.11
N THR A 163 -9.00 26.31 37.36
CA THR A 163 -8.13 26.94 38.37
C THR A 163 -7.08 25.97 38.88
N LEU A 164 -6.00 26.50 39.46
CA LEU A 164 -4.99 25.69 40.16
C LEU A 164 -5.62 24.77 41.22
N ALA A 165 -6.68 25.20 41.91
CA ALA A 165 -7.37 24.39 42.91
C ALA A 165 -8.12 23.18 42.30
N MET A 166 -8.56 23.28 41.05
CA MET A 166 -9.18 22.16 40.32
C MET A 166 -8.13 21.16 39.82
N MET A 167 -6.93 21.64 39.47
CA MET A 167 -5.83 20.81 38.95
C MET A 167 -4.99 20.16 40.08
N ALA A 168 -4.80 20.84 41.20
CA ALA A 168 -4.02 20.38 42.35
C ALA A 168 -4.37 18.98 42.91
N PRO A 169 -5.65 18.53 42.92
CA PRO A 169 -5.99 17.19 43.39
C PRO A 169 -5.78 16.10 42.33
N LEU A 170 -5.50 16.43 41.07
CA LEU A 170 -5.26 15.42 40.04
C LEU A 170 -3.99 14.62 40.33
N THR A 171 -4.03 13.35 39.97
CA THR A 171 -2.89 12.42 40.05
C THR A 171 -2.65 11.80 38.68
N GLU A 172 -1.55 11.06 38.49
CA GLU A 172 -1.29 10.32 37.25
C GLU A 172 -2.46 9.43 36.80
N ALA A 173 -3.24 8.90 37.75
CA ALA A 173 -4.41 8.08 37.45
C ALA A 173 -5.63 8.89 36.95
N ASP A 174 -5.64 10.19 37.23
CA ASP A 174 -6.76 11.10 36.97
C ASP A 174 -6.41 12.20 35.95
N TYR A 175 -5.18 12.25 35.42
CA TYR A 175 -4.83 13.26 34.43
C TYR A 175 -5.71 13.10 33.19
N PRO A 176 -6.25 14.21 32.64
CA PRO A 176 -7.05 14.13 31.44
C PRO A 176 -6.19 13.68 30.26
N THR A 177 -6.72 12.77 29.43
CA THR A 177 -6.01 12.24 28.27
C THR A 177 -6.81 12.45 26.98
N LEU A 178 -6.09 12.59 25.87
CA LEU A 178 -6.63 12.63 24.52
C LEU A 178 -5.76 11.75 23.63
N THR A 179 -6.28 10.60 23.23
CA THR A 179 -5.58 9.58 22.46
C THR A 179 -6.06 9.58 21.01
N PHE A 180 -5.12 9.48 20.07
CA PHE A 180 -5.40 9.45 18.64
C PHE A 180 -5.15 8.05 18.08
N THR A 181 -6.03 7.57 17.20
CA THR A 181 -5.79 6.34 16.45
C THR A 181 -6.25 6.50 15.01
N ALA A 182 -5.32 6.36 14.07
CA ALA A 182 -5.58 6.50 12.64
C ALA A 182 -5.89 5.14 12.00
N TYR A 183 -6.83 5.12 11.06
CA TYR A 183 -7.16 3.94 10.26
C TYR A 183 -7.33 4.34 8.81
N ALA A 184 -7.09 3.42 7.89
CA ALA A 184 -7.41 3.61 6.49
C ALA A 184 -8.05 2.35 5.91
N VAL A 185 -9.03 2.54 5.04
CA VAL A 185 -9.72 1.46 4.33
C VAL A 185 -9.72 1.80 2.85
N GLN A 186 -9.31 0.83 2.03
CA GLN A 186 -9.29 1.01 0.58
C GLN A 186 -10.66 1.36 0.05
N ARG A 187 -10.67 2.37 -0.82
CA ARG A 187 -11.84 2.79 -1.56
C ARG A 187 -11.57 2.56 -3.03
N ASP A 188 -12.43 1.80 -3.66
CA ASP A 188 -12.35 1.47 -5.08
C ASP A 188 -13.80 1.37 -5.58
N ASP A 189 -14.06 1.79 -6.82
CA ASP A 189 -15.41 1.74 -7.41
C ASP A 189 -15.94 0.31 -7.58
N HIS A 190 -15.07 -0.69 -7.44
CA HIS A 190 -15.39 -2.10 -7.39
C HIS A 190 -15.45 -2.70 -5.98
N VAL A 191 -15.06 -1.95 -4.93
CA VAL A 191 -15.14 -2.39 -3.52
C VAL A 191 -16.42 -1.85 -2.89
N THR A 192 -17.52 -2.57 -3.11
CA THR A 192 -18.86 -2.19 -2.66
C THR A 192 -19.01 -2.13 -1.14
N GLU A 193 -18.22 -2.94 -0.43
CA GLU A 193 -18.19 -3.08 1.03
C GLU A 193 -17.59 -1.86 1.73
N ALA A 194 -16.90 -0.98 0.99
CA ALA A 194 -16.34 0.29 1.48
C ALA A 194 -16.86 1.50 0.67
N ALA A 195 -18.05 1.37 0.06
CA ALA A 195 -18.63 2.40 -0.80
C ALA A 195 -18.87 3.72 -0.06
N THR A 196 -19.21 3.65 1.23
CA THR A 196 -19.39 4.82 2.09
C THR A 196 -18.41 4.81 3.27
N PRO A 197 -18.18 5.96 3.93
CA PRO A 197 -17.38 6.01 5.16
C PRO A 197 -17.93 5.11 6.27
N ALA A 198 -19.26 5.00 6.40
CA ALA A 198 -19.88 4.14 7.39
C ALA A 198 -19.64 2.65 7.10
N ASP A 199 -19.75 2.23 5.84
CA ASP A 199 -19.47 0.84 5.44
C ASP A 199 -17.99 0.50 5.67
N ALA A 200 -17.09 1.40 5.25
CA ALA A 200 -15.66 1.25 5.47
C ALA A 200 -15.30 1.15 6.96
N TRP A 201 -15.91 1.99 7.81
CA TRP A 201 -15.72 1.93 9.26
C TRP A 201 -16.23 0.61 9.85
N ALA A 202 -17.35 0.08 9.36
CA ALA A 202 -17.88 -1.20 9.81
C ALA A 202 -16.92 -2.37 9.53
N LEU A 203 -16.15 -2.33 8.44
CA LEU A 203 -15.14 -3.35 8.13
C LEU A 203 -14.02 -3.42 9.17
N LEU A 204 -13.60 -2.28 9.71
CA LEU A 204 -12.57 -2.22 10.76
C LEU A 204 -13.06 -2.90 12.06
N ASN A 205 -14.34 -2.78 12.36
CA ASN A 205 -14.95 -3.35 13.57
C ASN A 205 -15.41 -4.81 13.39
N GLY A 206 -15.78 -5.21 12.17
CA GLY A 206 -16.21 -6.58 11.84
C GLY A 206 -15.08 -7.61 11.96
N ASN A 207 -13.83 -7.20 11.75
CA ASN A 207 -12.65 -8.07 11.90
C ASN A 207 -12.32 -8.44 13.35
N ALA A 208 -12.91 -7.76 14.35
CA ALA A 208 -12.75 -8.13 15.76
C ALA A 208 -13.46 -9.45 16.14
N THR A 209 -14.36 -9.96 15.30
CA THR A 209 -15.15 -11.19 15.59
C THR A 209 -14.65 -12.42 14.83
N ALA A 210 -13.67 -12.29 13.92
CA ALA A 210 -13.19 -13.39 13.08
C ALA A 210 -11.97 -14.16 13.66
N VAL A 211 -11.55 -13.84 14.88
CA VAL A 211 -10.48 -14.55 15.60
C VAL A 211 -11.02 -15.04 16.95
N GLN A 212 -11.89 -16.06 16.93
CA GLN A 212 -12.08 -17.02 18.02
C GLN A 212 -12.27 -18.43 17.45
#